data_AF-A0A378LEW9-F1
#
_entry.id   AF-A0A378LEW9-F1
#
_cell.length_a   1.000
_cell.length_b   1.000
_cell.length_c   1.000
_cell.angle_alpha   90.00
_cell.angle_beta   90.00
_cell.angle_gamma   90.00
#
_symmetry.space_group_name_H-M   'P 1'
#
loop_
_entity.id
_entity.type
_entity.pdbx_description
1 polymer ?
#
loop_
_entity_poly.entity_id
_entity_poly.type
_entity_poly.pdbx_seq_one_letter_code
_entity_poly.pdbx_strand_id
1 'polypeptide(L)'
;MPRIQPGNIIGPNNAGKMILRGCFMNVSEEWITRSSREVGGLLTRYLNNRQQEATPISLKFGESIPVGREHGPHRLDVEFMANVTYQLRKFEKSGNDLLQASSEDIYDQVGDQVVLLRQSIQNYEEECAREGIEPMFTGVPSVIIENVLNRKPATHAQSLLWEPVVAAQDPQAAPQNLFEGLTIRVSPTSK
;
A
#
# COMPACT_ATOMS: atom_id res chain seq x y z
N MET A 1 -3.59 -24.20 2.71
CA MET A 1 -3.01 -23.34 3.77
C MET A 1 -2.91 -21.92 3.24
N PRO A 2 -3.14 -20.87 4.04
CA PRO A 2 -2.92 -19.50 3.59
C PRO A 2 -1.46 -19.35 3.18
N ARG A 3 -1.25 -18.85 1.97
CA ARG A 3 0.06 -18.44 1.45
C ARG A 3 0.44 -17.17 2.20
N ILE A 4 1.43 -17.24 3.09
CA ILE A 4 1.88 -16.10 3.92
C ILE A 4 3.32 -15.78 3.54
N GLN A 5 3.57 -14.52 3.18
CA GLN A 5 4.94 -14.04 2.96
C GLN A 5 5.77 -14.16 4.24
N PRO A 6 6.96 -14.76 4.18
CA PRO A 6 7.88 -14.76 5.32
C PRO A 6 8.25 -13.32 5.73
N GLY A 7 8.19 -13.03 7.03
CA GLY A 7 8.39 -11.67 7.55
C GLY A 7 9.78 -11.08 7.29
N ASN A 8 10.76 -11.91 6.98
CA ASN A 8 12.15 -11.55 6.71
C ASN A 8 12.49 -11.47 5.21
N ILE A 9 11.51 -11.55 4.31
CA ILE A 9 11.71 -11.52 2.86
C ILE A 9 11.06 -10.26 2.26
N ILE A 10 11.66 -9.75 1.18
CA ILE A 10 11.10 -8.70 0.33
C ILE A 10 11.16 -9.10 -1.14
N GLY A 11 9.99 -9.10 -1.78
CA GLY A 11 9.88 -9.29 -3.24
C GLY A 11 10.13 -7.99 -4.01
N PRO A 12 10.17 -8.07 -5.35
CA PRO A 12 10.29 -6.89 -6.20
C PRO A 12 9.12 -5.93 -6.02
N ASN A 13 9.35 -4.63 -6.23
CA ASN A 13 8.36 -3.55 -6.17
C ASN A 13 7.65 -3.36 -4.82
N ASN A 14 8.12 -4.02 -3.75
CA ASN A 14 7.44 -4.03 -2.46
C ASN A 14 7.98 -3.00 -1.46
N ALA A 15 9.25 -2.57 -1.54
CA ALA A 15 9.84 -1.69 -0.52
C ALA A 15 9.06 -0.39 -0.33
N GLY A 16 8.85 0.36 -1.42
CA GLY A 16 8.09 1.61 -1.36
C GLY A 16 6.68 1.45 -0.83
N LYS A 17 5.99 0.38 -1.27
CA LYS A 17 4.62 0.07 -0.82
C LYS A 17 4.58 -0.32 0.66
N MET A 18 5.53 -1.12 1.13
CA MET A 18 5.61 -1.53 2.52
C MET A 18 5.90 -0.35 3.46
N ILE A 19 6.79 0.56 3.03
CA ILE A 19 7.10 1.77 3.79
C ILE A 19 5.89 2.68 3.88
N LEU A 20 5.30 3.06 2.74
CA LEU A 20 4.11 3.93 2.74
C LEU A 20 2.93 3.29 3.48
N ARG A 21 2.68 2.00 3.29
CA ARG A 21 1.67 1.28 4.09
C ARG A 21 1.96 1.35 5.58
N GLY A 22 3.21 1.19 5.99
CA GLY A 22 3.61 1.26 7.39
C GLY A 22 3.39 2.64 7.99
N CYS A 23 3.66 3.71 7.23
CA CYS A 23 3.42 5.08 7.68
C CYS A 23 1.94 5.39 7.93
N PHE A 24 1.03 4.65 7.29
CA PHE A 24 -0.42 4.74 7.45
C PHE A 24 -1.02 3.50 8.15
N MET A 25 -0.23 2.81 8.98
CA MET A 25 -0.72 1.65 9.71
C MET A 25 -1.63 2.07 10.86
N ASN A 26 -2.76 1.37 11.03
CA ASN A 26 -3.81 1.69 12.01
C ASN A 26 -4.55 3.00 11.75
N VAL A 27 -4.35 3.63 10.58
CA VAL A 27 -5.16 4.77 10.17
C VAL A 27 -6.64 4.36 10.05
N SER A 28 -7.54 5.29 10.37
CA SER A 28 -8.98 5.12 10.19
C SER A 28 -9.32 4.89 8.72
N GLU A 29 -10.10 3.85 8.44
CA GLU A 29 -10.65 3.59 7.12
C GLU A 29 -11.54 4.76 6.66
N GLU A 30 -12.35 5.30 7.57
CA GLU A 30 -13.18 6.46 7.28
C GLU A 30 -12.32 7.67 6.91
N TRP A 31 -11.25 7.93 7.66
CA TRP A 31 -10.37 9.04 7.33
C TRP A 31 -9.72 8.84 5.96
N ILE A 32 -9.19 7.66 5.66
CA ILE A 32 -8.60 7.38 4.34
C ILE A 32 -9.62 7.53 3.22
N THR A 33 -10.82 7.00 3.38
CA THR A 33 -11.81 6.92 2.29
C THR A 33 -12.61 8.21 2.11
N ARG A 34 -12.82 9.00 3.17
CA ARG A 34 -13.69 10.19 3.14
C ARG A 34 -12.93 11.50 3.34
N SER A 35 -12.07 11.58 4.35
CA SER A 35 -11.44 12.83 4.76
C SER A 35 -10.14 13.12 4.00
N SER A 36 -9.33 12.10 3.73
CA SER A 36 -8.01 12.22 3.13
C SER A 36 -8.05 12.54 1.62
N ARG A 37 -9.20 12.28 0.97
CA ARG A 37 -9.47 12.54 -0.46
C ARG A 37 -8.33 12.06 -1.36
N GLU A 38 -7.49 13.00 -1.82
CA GLU A 38 -6.41 12.76 -2.77
C GLU A 38 -5.29 11.91 -2.17
N VAL A 39 -4.95 12.10 -0.88
CA VAL A 39 -3.93 11.31 -0.19
C VAL A 39 -4.31 9.83 -0.19
N GLY A 40 -5.53 9.50 0.27
CA GLY A 40 -6.04 8.13 0.29
C GLY A 40 -6.14 7.53 -1.11
N GLY A 41 -6.58 8.31 -2.09
CA GLY A 41 -6.62 7.88 -3.50
C GLY A 41 -5.24 7.57 -4.08
N LEU A 42 -4.23 8.41 -3.83
CA LEU A 42 -2.85 8.21 -4.27
C LEU A 42 -2.23 6.98 -3.59
N LEU A 43 -2.38 6.86 -2.27
CA LEU A 43 -1.88 5.73 -1.49
C LEU A 43 -2.52 4.42 -1.98
N THR A 44 -3.85 4.36 -2.05
CA THR A 44 -4.58 3.15 -2.46
C THR A 44 -4.19 2.73 -3.88
N ARG A 45 -4.15 3.67 -4.84
CA ARG A 45 -3.72 3.36 -6.21
C ARG A 45 -2.28 2.87 -6.28
N TYR A 46 -1.38 3.42 -5.46
CA TYR A 46 0.00 2.97 -5.42
C TYR A 46 0.13 1.56 -4.81
N LEU A 47 -0.54 1.28 -3.69
CA LEU A 47 -0.54 -0.03 -3.05
C LEU A 47 -1.17 -1.13 -3.91
N ASN A 48 -2.20 -0.76 -4.69
CA ASN A 48 -2.88 -1.66 -5.62
C ASN A 48 -2.11 -1.86 -6.93
N ASN A 49 -1.13 -0.99 -7.25
CA ASN A 49 -0.33 -1.13 -8.45
C ASN A 49 0.68 -2.27 -8.32
N ARG A 50 0.23 -3.48 -8.64
CA ARG A 50 1.03 -4.72 -8.63
C ARG A 50 1.32 -5.22 -10.04
N GLN A 51 1.25 -4.35 -11.04
CA GLN A 51 1.53 -4.64 -12.45
C GLN A 51 0.71 -5.83 -13.02
N GLN A 52 -0.47 -6.12 -12.43
CA GLN A 52 -1.32 -7.28 -12.74
C GLN A 52 -0.71 -8.65 -12.37
N GLU A 53 0.38 -8.67 -11.61
CA GLU A 53 1.14 -9.90 -11.35
C GLU A 53 0.98 -10.43 -9.90
N ALA A 54 0.46 -9.61 -8.98
CA ALA A 54 0.25 -10.01 -7.58
C ALA A 54 -0.97 -9.32 -6.94
N THR A 55 -1.47 -9.88 -5.84
CA THR A 55 -2.57 -9.27 -5.09
C THR A 55 -2.24 -7.88 -4.55
N PRO A 56 -3.22 -6.95 -4.56
CA PRO A 56 -3.08 -5.65 -3.93
C PRO A 56 -2.57 -5.71 -2.49
N ILE A 57 -1.76 -4.73 -2.09
CA ILE A 57 -1.32 -4.61 -0.70
C ILE A 57 -2.42 -3.90 0.10
N SER A 58 -3.14 -4.63 0.94
CA SER A 58 -4.16 -4.05 1.81
C SER A 58 -3.55 -3.23 2.95
N LEU A 59 -4.10 -2.04 3.18
CA LEU A 59 -3.90 -1.31 4.43
C LEU A 59 -4.49 -2.10 5.60
N LYS A 60 -3.85 -2.00 6.76
CA LYS A 60 -4.44 -2.48 8.02
C LYS A 60 -4.99 -1.27 8.74
N PHE A 61 -6.32 -1.14 8.72
CA PHE A 61 -7.02 -0.03 9.34
C PHE A 61 -7.08 -0.18 10.86
N GLY A 62 -7.21 0.95 11.53
CA GLY A 62 -7.47 1.08 12.95
C GLY A 62 -8.39 2.29 13.17
N GLU A 63 -8.19 3.01 14.27
CA GLU A 63 -9.01 4.18 14.62
C GLU A 63 -8.22 5.51 14.58
N SER A 64 -6.93 5.46 14.21
CA SER A 64 -6.06 6.64 14.27
C SER A 64 -6.35 7.63 13.15
N ILE A 65 -6.40 8.91 13.50
CA ILE A 65 -6.41 10.03 12.54
C ILE A 65 -5.04 10.71 12.65
N PRO A 66 -4.37 11.05 11.54
CA PRO A 66 -3.14 11.83 11.62
C PRO A 66 -3.35 13.15 12.35
N VAL A 67 -2.42 13.49 13.25
CA VAL A 67 -2.56 14.64 14.15
C VAL A 67 -2.78 15.93 13.34
N GLY A 68 -3.83 16.69 13.66
CA GLY A 68 -4.18 17.94 12.98
C GLY A 68 -4.85 17.76 11.62
N ARG A 69 -5.22 16.53 11.22
CA ARG A 69 -5.89 16.21 9.94
C ARG A 69 -7.33 15.73 10.13
N GLU A 70 -7.97 16.07 11.24
CA GLU A 70 -9.36 15.69 11.55
C GLU A 70 -10.34 16.16 10.46
N HIS A 71 -10.03 17.28 9.81
CA HIS A 71 -10.82 17.87 8.73
C HIS A 71 -10.26 17.62 7.32
N GLY A 72 -9.17 16.85 7.21
CA GLY A 72 -8.52 16.52 5.94
C GLY A 72 -7.04 16.92 5.91
N PRO A 73 -6.34 16.55 4.82
CA PRO A 73 -4.92 16.78 4.65
C PRO A 73 -4.62 18.22 4.26
N HIS A 74 -3.43 18.70 4.60
CA HIS A 74 -2.91 19.97 4.08
C HIS A 74 -2.41 19.82 2.65
N ARG A 75 -2.14 20.96 1.99
CA ARG A 75 -1.62 20.97 0.62
C ARG A 75 -0.30 20.20 0.50
N LEU A 76 0.64 20.42 1.43
CA LEU A 76 1.92 19.72 1.44
C LEU A 76 1.79 18.20 1.59
N ASP A 77 0.75 17.71 2.29
CA ASP A 77 0.50 16.29 2.48
C ASP A 77 0.18 15.64 1.11
N VAL A 78 -0.65 16.32 0.32
CA VAL A 78 -0.99 15.90 -1.05
C VAL A 78 0.23 15.95 -1.97
N GLU A 79 1.02 17.04 -1.90
CA GLU A 79 2.22 17.21 -2.71
C GLU A 79 3.28 16.14 -2.42
N PHE A 80 3.54 15.87 -1.14
CA PHE A 80 4.40 14.78 -0.71
C PHE A 80 3.93 13.44 -1.29
N MET A 81 2.65 13.10 -1.11
CA MET A 81 2.10 11.83 -1.58
C MET A 81 2.14 11.70 -3.11
N ALA A 82 1.82 12.76 -3.83
CA ALA A 82 1.86 12.77 -5.29
C ALA A 82 3.30 12.58 -5.79
N ASN A 83 4.25 13.33 -5.24
CA ASN A 83 5.65 13.25 -5.65
C ASN A 83 6.26 11.88 -5.30
N VAL A 84 6.12 11.42 -4.06
CA VAL A 84 6.77 10.19 -3.61
C VAL A 84 6.23 8.97 -4.37
N THR A 85 4.91 8.88 -4.58
CA THR A 85 4.33 7.74 -5.32
C THR A 85 4.68 7.79 -6.81
N TYR A 86 4.79 8.98 -7.40
CA TYR A 86 5.25 9.15 -8.78
C TYR A 86 6.71 8.72 -8.95
N GLN A 87 7.62 9.17 -8.07
CA GLN A 87 9.03 8.80 -8.13
C GLN A 87 9.24 7.32 -7.85
N LEU A 88 8.54 6.75 -6.85
CA LEU A 88 8.64 5.33 -6.53
C LEU A 88 8.25 4.43 -7.70
N ARG A 89 7.24 4.81 -8.49
CA ARG A 89 6.82 4.06 -9.69
C ARG A 89 7.92 3.96 -10.74
N LYS A 90 8.84 4.93 -10.83
CA LYS A 90 9.95 4.89 -11.78
C LYS A 90 10.96 3.77 -11.47
N PHE A 91 11.00 3.32 -10.22
CA PHE A 91 11.83 2.21 -9.80
C PHE A 91 11.13 0.87 -9.95
N GLU A 92 9.82 0.83 -10.26
CA GLU A 92 9.10 -0.43 -10.37
C GLU A 92 9.44 -1.16 -11.67
N LYS A 93 9.82 -2.43 -11.54
CA LYS A 93 10.05 -3.34 -12.66
C LYS A 93 8.70 -3.86 -13.16
N SER A 94 8.56 -4.12 -14.46
CA SER A 94 7.35 -4.70 -15.06
C SER A 94 7.71 -5.62 -16.24
N GLY A 95 6.81 -6.55 -16.58
CA GLY A 95 7.00 -7.42 -17.73
C GLY A 95 8.28 -8.25 -17.65
N ASN A 96 9.05 -8.31 -18.73
CA ASN A 96 10.28 -9.11 -18.78
C ASN A 96 11.33 -8.66 -17.76
N ASP A 97 11.45 -7.36 -17.48
CA ASP A 97 12.41 -6.83 -16.51
C ASP A 97 12.11 -7.33 -15.10
N LEU A 98 10.83 -7.55 -14.78
CA LEU A 98 10.39 -8.11 -13.51
C LEU A 98 10.61 -9.62 -13.45
N LEU A 99 10.28 -10.34 -14.53
CA LEU A 99 10.44 -11.80 -14.62
C LEU A 99 11.92 -12.23 -14.55
N GLN A 100 12.83 -11.41 -15.09
CA GLN A 100 14.26 -11.71 -15.14
C GLN A 100 15.07 -11.09 -13.99
N ALA A 101 14.43 -10.28 -13.14
CA ALA A 101 15.11 -9.60 -12.03
C ALA A 101 15.78 -10.60 -11.08
N SER A 102 17.10 -10.48 -10.95
CA SER A 102 17.87 -11.25 -9.98
C SER A 102 17.62 -10.76 -8.54
N SER A 103 18.02 -11.54 -7.55
CA SER A 103 17.99 -11.09 -6.16
C SER A 103 18.87 -9.86 -5.91
N GLU A 104 19.94 -9.68 -6.69
CA GLU A 104 20.82 -8.50 -6.62
C GLU A 104 20.13 -7.26 -7.20
N ASP A 105 19.49 -7.38 -8.37
CA ASP A 105 18.68 -6.29 -8.95
C ASP A 105 17.55 -5.83 -8.02
N ILE A 106 16.99 -6.77 -7.25
CA ILE A 106 15.94 -6.48 -6.28
C ILE A 106 16.53 -5.83 -5.04
N TYR A 107 17.71 -6.24 -4.60
CA TYR A 107 18.43 -5.58 -3.51
C TYR A 107 18.72 -4.11 -3.85
N ASP A 108 19.22 -3.85 -5.07
CA ASP A 108 19.49 -2.49 -5.54
C ASP A 108 18.21 -1.66 -5.66
N GLN A 109 17.14 -2.25 -6.23
CA GLN A 109 15.82 -1.59 -6.28
C GLN A 109 15.32 -1.21 -4.88
N VAL A 110 15.48 -2.09 -3.88
CA VAL A 110 15.09 -1.81 -2.49
C VAL A 110 15.93 -0.65 -1.94
N GLY A 111 17.24 -0.64 -2.19
CA GLY A 111 18.15 0.43 -1.80
C GLY A 111 17.72 1.79 -2.37
N ASP A 112 17.48 1.85 -3.68
CA ASP A 112 17.07 3.07 -4.39
C ASP A 112 15.74 3.62 -3.87
N GLN A 113 14.74 2.75 -3.67
CA GLN A 113 13.44 3.15 -3.12
C GLN A 113 13.56 3.67 -1.68
N VAL A 114 14.44 3.05 -0.86
CA VAL A 114 14.70 3.50 0.51
C VAL A 114 15.40 4.85 0.53
N VAL A 115 16.41 5.07 -0.32
CA VAL A 115 17.10 6.37 -0.42
C VAL A 115 16.13 7.47 -0.81
N LEU A 116 15.31 7.24 -1.86
CA LEU A 116 14.26 8.17 -2.26
C LEU A 116 13.32 8.48 -1.11
N LEU A 117 12.82 7.46 -0.41
CA LEU A 117 11.85 7.64 0.67
C LEU A 117 12.43 8.37 1.87
N ARG A 118 13.67 8.07 2.27
CA ARG A 118 14.37 8.80 3.34
C ARG A 118 14.45 10.28 3.01
N GLN A 119 14.91 10.62 1.80
CA GLN A 119 15.01 12.02 1.38
C GLN A 119 13.64 12.69 1.30
N SER A 120 12.65 12.03 0.71
CA SER A 120 11.30 12.61 0.55
C SER A 120 10.62 12.86 1.89
N ILE A 121 10.78 11.92 2.83
CA ILE A 121 10.21 12.02 4.17
C ILE A 121 10.92 13.12 4.96
N GLN A 122 12.24 13.17 4.93
CA GLN A 122 13.00 14.24 5.58
C GLN A 122 12.58 15.61 5.06
N ASN A 123 12.52 15.79 3.74
CA ASN A 123 12.09 17.06 3.14
C ASN A 123 10.67 17.44 3.57
N TYR A 124 9.75 16.46 3.61
CA TYR A 124 8.39 16.67 4.07
C TYR A 124 8.31 17.04 5.55
N GLU A 125 9.08 16.40 6.41
CA GLU A 125 9.18 16.73 7.84
C GLU A 125 9.75 18.14 8.06
N GLU A 126 10.77 18.53 7.29
CA GLU A 126 11.33 19.89 7.31
C GLU A 126 10.33 20.96 6.82
N GLU A 127 9.52 20.64 5.82
CA GLU A 127 8.42 21.51 5.35
C GLU A 127 7.29 21.62 6.38
N CYS A 128 6.89 20.50 6.99
CA CYS A 128 5.93 20.47 8.10
C CYS A 128 6.39 21.35 9.26
N ALA A 129 7.64 21.18 9.70
CA ALA A 129 8.22 21.96 10.79
C ALA A 129 8.24 23.47 10.47
N ARG A 130 8.52 23.85 9.21
CA ARG A 130 8.50 25.24 8.76
C ARG A 130 7.09 25.85 8.78
N GLU A 131 6.08 25.06 8.47
CA GLU A 131 4.67 25.46 8.52
C GLU A 131 4.04 25.33 9.92
N GLY A 132 4.79 24.81 10.91
CA GLY A 132 4.30 24.64 12.29
C GLY A 132 3.26 23.53 12.44
N ILE A 133 3.33 22.51 11.59
CA ILE A 133 2.42 21.36 11.59
C ILE A 133 3.21 20.07 11.81
N GLU A 134 2.56 19.06 12.38
CA GLU A 134 3.12 17.71 12.51
C GLU A 134 3.07 16.96 11.17
N PRO A 135 3.94 15.98 10.88
CA PRO A 135 3.80 15.09 9.73
C PRO A 135 2.54 14.20 9.82
N MET A 136 1.91 13.87 8.68
CA MET A 136 0.65 13.07 8.67
C MET A 136 0.81 11.56 8.91
N PHE A 137 1.94 11.12 9.47
CA PHE A 137 2.19 9.70 9.69
C PHE A 137 1.50 9.20 10.97
N THR A 138 0.96 7.99 10.90
CA THR A 138 0.43 7.25 12.06
C THR A 138 1.39 6.16 12.53
N GLY A 139 2.32 5.75 11.65
CA GLY A 139 3.47 4.91 11.98
C GLY A 139 4.76 5.72 12.13
N VAL A 140 5.86 5.02 12.46
CA VAL A 140 7.19 5.61 12.62
C VAL A 140 8.07 5.27 11.40
N PRO A 141 8.28 6.20 10.44
CA PRO A 141 8.94 5.88 9.18
C PRO A 141 10.34 5.27 9.30
N SER A 142 11.16 5.79 10.23
CA SER A 142 12.53 5.30 10.44
C SER A 142 12.58 3.82 10.78
N VAL A 143 11.75 3.38 11.73
CA VAL A 143 11.63 1.97 12.15
C VAL A 143 11.15 1.09 10.99
N ILE A 144 10.21 1.58 10.19
CA ILE A 144 9.68 0.83 9.05
C ILE A 144 10.73 0.67 7.95
N ILE A 145 11.49 1.74 7.67
CA ILE A 145 12.59 1.72 6.70
C ILE A 145 13.67 0.74 7.13
N GLU A 146 14.07 0.75 8.40
CA GLU A 146 15.02 -0.22 8.95
C GLU A 146 14.50 -1.65 8.84
N ASN A 147 13.20 -1.88 9.10
CA ASN A 147 12.60 -3.19 8.92
C ASN A 147 12.67 -3.66 7.45
N VAL A 148 12.47 -2.77 6.49
CA VAL A 148 12.55 -3.08 5.07
C VAL A 148 13.98 -3.40 4.63
N LEU A 149 14.97 -2.61 5.07
CA LEU A 149 16.38 -2.84 4.75
C LEU A 149 16.92 -4.17 5.28
N ASN A 150 16.37 -4.66 6.40
CA ASN A 150 16.79 -5.92 7.02
C ASN A 150 16.18 -7.18 6.35
N ARG A 151 15.36 -7.03 5.30
CA ARG A 151 14.74 -8.15 4.59
C ARG A 151 15.66 -8.71 3.52
N LYS A 152 15.59 -10.03 3.33
CA LYS A 152 16.29 -10.73 2.25
C LYS A 152 15.53 -10.55 0.93
N PRO A 153 16.20 -10.16 -0.17
CA PRO A 153 15.55 -10.04 -1.47
C PRO A 153 15.13 -11.42 -1.99
N ALA A 154 13.95 -11.48 -2.59
CA ALA A 154 13.44 -12.67 -3.27
C ALA A 154 13.01 -12.31 -4.69
N THR A 155 13.29 -13.20 -5.64
CA THR A 155 12.91 -13.04 -7.04
C THR A 155 11.39 -13.04 -7.20
N HIS A 156 10.91 -12.57 -8.36
CA HIS A 156 9.48 -12.62 -8.68
C HIS A 156 8.92 -14.06 -8.61
N ALA A 157 9.64 -15.04 -9.17
CA ALA A 157 9.23 -16.44 -9.10
C ALA A 157 9.11 -16.97 -7.67
N GLN A 158 10.00 -16.54 -6.77
CA GLN A 158 9.90 -16.86 -5.34
C GLN A 158 8.69 -16.16 -4.71
N SER A 159 8.44 -14.88 -5.04
CA SER A 159 7.33 -14.12 -4.45
C SER A 159 5.95 -14.72 -4.74
N LEU A 160 5.77 -15.31 -5.93
CA LEU A 160 4.54 -15.99 -6.31
C LEU A 160 4.23 -17.27 -5.49
N LEU A 161 5.21 -17.83 -4.77
CA LEU A 161 4.97 -18.98 -3.88
C LEU A 161 4.07 -18.61 -2.70
N TRP A 162 4.09 -17.34 -2.29
CA TRP A 162 3.33 -16.85 -1.14
C TRP A 162 2.36 -15.70 -1.45
N GLU A 163 2.42 -15.14 -2.66
CA GLU A 163 1.41 -14.21 -3.15
C GLU A 163 0.32 -15.00 -3.91
N PRO A 164 -0.98 -14.80 -3.64
CA PRO A 164 -2.01 -15.28 -4.55
C PRO A 164 -1.78 -14.62 -5.90
N VAL A 165 -1.58 -15.41 -6.95
CA VAL A 165 -1.69 -14.88 -8.31
C VAL A 165 -3.13 -14.42 -8.46
N VAL A 166 -3.33 -13.18 -8.89
CA VAL A 166 -4.64 -12.76 -9.40
C VAL A 166 -4.79 -13.50 -10.73
N ALA A 167 -5.10 -14.80 -10.65
CA ALA A 167 -5.55 -15.54 -11.80
C ALA A 167 -6.71 -14.72 -12.36
N ALA A 168 -6.63 -14.41 -13.65
CA ALA A 168 -7.67 -13.73 -14.42
C ALA A 168 -9.03 -14.08 -13.81
N GLN A 169 -9.81 -13.07 -13.42
CA GLN A 169 -11.22 -13.28 -13.12
C GLN A 169 -11.76 -14.15 -14.25
N ASP A 170 -12.05 -15.40 -13.96
CA ASP A 170 -12.63 -16.30 -14.93
C ASP A 170 -13.91 -15.60 -15.40
N PRO A 171 -14.06 -15.23 -16.68
CA PRO A 171 -15.27 -14.58 -17.17
C PRO A 171 -16.51 -15.46 -16.99
N GLN A 172 -16.34 -16.73 -16.58
CA GLN A 172 -17.41 -17.68 -16.26
C GLN A 172 -17.64 -17.91 -14.76
N ALA A 173 -16.88 -17.28 -13.85
CA ALA A 173 -17.25 -17.27 -12.45
C ALA A 173 -18.45 -16.34 -12.27
N ALA A 174 -19.65 -16.90 -12.40
CA ALA A 174 -20.91 -16.23 -12.11
C ALA A 174 -20.76 -15.45 -10.79
N PRO A 175 -21.21 -14.19 -10.71
CA PRO A 175 -21.15 -13.44 -9.46
C PRO A 175 -21.86 -14.28 -8.41
N GLN A 176 -21.13 -14.71 -7.38
CA GLN A 176 -21.76 -15.34 -6.22
C GLN A 176 -22.76 -14.31 -5.68
N ASN A 177 -24.05 -14.60 -5.91
CA ASN A 177 -25.13 -13.82 -5.35
C ASN A 177 -24.99 -13.91 -3.83
N LEU A 178 -24.45 -12.85 -3.21
CA LEU A 178 -24.33 -12.70 -1.74
C LEU A 178 -25.69 -12.70 -1.02
N PHE A 179 -26.79 -12.90 -1.75
CA PHE A 179 -28.17 -12.92 -1.27
C PHE A 179 -28.91 -14.23 -1.57
N GLU A 180 -28.25 -15.23 -2.17
CA GLU A 180 -28.86 -16.54 -2.40
C GLU A 180 -29.01 -17.28 -1.05
N GLY A 181 -30.17 -17.10 -0.41
CA GLY A 181 -30.47 -17.65 0.92
C GLY A 181 -31.24 -16.71 1.86
N LEU A 182 -31.38 -15.43 1.52
CA LEU A 182 -32.24 -14.51 2.30
C LEU A 182 -33.69 -14.66 1.87
N THR A 183 -34.39 -15.62 2.49
CA THR A 183 -35.85 -15.73 2.36
C THR A 183 -36.50 -14.55 3.10
N ILE A 184 -36.94 -13.53 2.37
CA ILE A 184 -37.82 -12.50 2.92
C ILE A 184 -39.16 -13.17 3.21
N ARG A 185 -39.46 -13.45 4.49
CA ARG A 185 -40.82 -13.82 4.92
C ARG A 185 -41.70 -12.59 4.78
N VAL A 186 -42.49 -12.54 3.72
CA VAL A 186 -43.58 -11.57 3.60
C VAL A 186 -44.73 -12.08 4.45
N SER A 187 -44.99 -11.41 5.58
CA SER A 187 -46.21 -11.65 6.36
C SER A 187 -47.43 -11.23 5.53
N PRO A 188 -48.48 -12.06 5.42
CA PRO A 188 -49.68 -11.67 4.69
C PRO A 188 -50.42 -10.56 5.47
N THR A 189 -50.57 -9.39 4.84
CA THR A 189 -51.48 -8.35 5.32
C THR A 189 -52.92 -8.86 5.15
N SER A 190 -53.61 -9.06 6.27
CA SER A 190 -55.06 -9.27 6.29
C SER A 190 -55.79 -7.97 5.95
N LYS A 191 -56.51 -7.95 4.84
CA LYS A 191 -57.96 -7.69 4.73
C LYS A 191 -58.37 -7.54 3.27
#